data_AF-A0A2L0EQF1-F1
#
_entry.id   AF-A0A2L0EQF1-F1
#
_cell.length_a   1.000
_cell.length_b   1.000
_cell.length_c   1.000
_cell.angle_alpha   90.00
_cell.angle_beta   90.00
_cell.angle_gamma   90.00
#
_symmetry.space_group_name_H-M   'P 1'
#
loop_
_entity.id
_entity.type
_entity.pdbx_description
1 polymer ?
#
loop_
_entity_poly.entity_id
_entity_poly.type
_entity_poly.pdbx_seq_one_letter_code
_entity_poly.pdbx_strand_id
1 'polypeptide(L)'
;MRSRWRHLIGFHLSLASLSLAASGCQKVLGIRDVTIDEGQGGAGGHPGQGGAPAEASSSGGGGAGSTSSGPVAEGFSFTILSPNVAVPLGGKNVIEIEIRREGGFDGEVTVEPRSAPAGLLVESATIPGGQTRGEVVVGAQAPLVLGAEISFTLEATSGDLEPRTGSVTDAIVTGRPGALDETFGAATTGVARASFGSDDGGGFFDLDVVGEQIVAAGSGAGGLGGSSFAIARLTSSGQLDPGFAEGTVMKARLGSSSGSSSRAVAVGHQLNGRIIAVGSHEESGVEDIALLRPGAAGGLGDPLFGASGKSLIDLGGLEQVSDGLVLANDRILVAGQRDGQLMVARATSSGDLDTTFAAPDGYETWALVEPSSARAIAVDSRGRIVVAGQAGADVEGDLVIARFLADGQPDTAFGTGGHRIIESPGSDEHAVAVALLPDGRIVVGGDSNAGGNVDFQLVRLLADGSLDPSFGTEGIATIPVTGGDDIAEDMVLLPDGRILVVGNTRGGATAGPVLARTTRDGAPDPHFGTDGVAPLYVGDNGSIHCVAVYPGHKVVIGGGDEGGSPGPGTYGVVARLWM
;
A
#
# COMPACT_ATOMS: atom_id res chain seq x y z
N MET A 1 -60.57 12.76 11.75
CA MET A 1 -60.75 14.01 12.52
C MET A 1 -59.67 14.08 13.60
N ARG A 2 -58.86 15.17 13.58
CA ARG A 2 -58.24 15.93 14.70
C ARG A 2 -57.54 15.19 15.86
N SER A 3 -56.45 15.64 16.49
CA SER A 3 -55.31 16.55 16.24
C SER A 3 -54.54 16.68 17.59
N ARG A 4 -53.19 16.58 17.58
CA ARG A 4 -52.16 17.30 18.39
C ARG A 4 -52.23 17.20 19.95
N TRP A 5 -51.20 17.31 20.82
CA TRP A 5 -49.89 18.01 20.93
C TRP A 5 -48.98 17.23 21.93
N ARG A 6 -47.69 16.97 21.66
CA ARG A 6 -46.44 17.65 22.14
C ARG A 6 -46.21 17.81 23.65
N HIS A 7 -45.10 17.25 24.15
CA HIS A 7 -44.06 17.99 24.91
C HIS A 7 -42.65 17.42 24.68
N LEU A 8 -41.70 18.35 24.51
CA LEU A 8 -40.24 18.21 24.38
C LEU A 8 -39.58 18.14 25.77
N ILE A 9 -38.42 17.48 25.84
CA ILE A 9 -37.10 17.85 26.45
C ILE A 9 -36.14 16.83 25.78
N GLY A 10 -35.02 17.12 25.12
CA GLY A 10 -34.09 18.23 25.20
C GLY A 10 -32.70 17.65 25.48
N PHE A 11 -32.06 16.98 24.50
CA PHE A 11 -30.63 16.67 24.53
C PHE A 11 -29.97 17.21 23.26
N HIS A 12 -29.12 18.21 23.45
CA HIS A 12 -28.18 18.70 22.46
C HIS A 12 -27.10 17.64 22.23
N LEU A 13 -27.07 17.03 21.05
CA LEU A 13 -25.86 16.42 20.52
C LEU A 13 -25.34 17.33 19.41
N SER A 14 -24.18 17.90 19.69
CA SER A 14 -23.33 18.61 18.74
C SER A 14 -23.10 17.73 17.51
N LEU A 15 -23.30 18.28 16.31
CA LEU A 15 -22.87 17.68 15.05
C LEU A 15 -21.34 17.61 15.04
N ALA A 16 -20.79 16.55 15.60
CA ALA A 16 -19.43 16.12 15.35
C ALA A 16 -19.45 15.27 14.06
N SER A 17 -18.66 15.74 13.09
CA SER A 17 -18.12 15.03 11.93
C SER A 17 -18.17 13.50 12.05
N LEU A 18 -19.11 12.88 11.33
CA LEU A 18 -18.99 11.47 10.95
C LEU A 18 -17.93 11.36 9.85
N SER A 19 -16.70 10.99 10.19
CA SER A 19 -15.79 10.42 9.18
C SER A 19 -16.23 8.98 8.95
N LEU A 20 -16.81 8.71 7.78
CA LEU A 20 -17.00 7.35 7.28
C LEU A 20 -15.60 6.84 6.92
N ALA A 21 -14.99 6.05 7.79
CA ALA A 21 -13.75 5.34 7.49
C ALA A 21 -14.05 4.37 6.34
N ALA A 22 -13.55 4.71 5.14
CA ALA A 22 -13.65 3.86 3.96
C ALA A 22 -12.88 2.56 4.21
N SER A 23 -13.55 1.47 3.86
CA SER A 23 -13.17 0.07 4.00
C SER A 23 -11.82 -0.26 3.36
N GLY A 24 -11.14 -1.25 3.94
CA GLY A 24 -9.81 -1.69 3.55
C GLY A 24 -9.69 -2.17 2.10
N CYS A 25 -8.55 -1.81 1.51
CA CYS A 25 -7.87 -2.52 0.44
C CYS A 25 -6.49 -1.87 0.33
N GLN A 26 -5.43 -2.47 0.90
CA GLN A 26 -4.11 -1.83 0.99
C GLN A 26 -3.25 -1.91 -0.28
N LYS A 27 -3.83 -2.39 -1.38
CA LYS A 27 -3.27 -2.27 -2.74
C LYS A 27 -4.09 -1.33 -3.63
N VAL A 28 -5.02 -0.59 -3.03
CA VAL A 28 -5.76 0.54 -3.63
C VAL A 28 -5.31 1.79 -2.88
N LEU A 29 -4.61 2.72 -3.52
CA LEU A 29 -4.23 3.95 -2.82
C LEU A 29 -5.45 4.69 -2.28
N GLY A 30 -5.22 5.37 -1.15
CA GLY A 30 -5.21 6.83 -1.12
C GLY A 30 -6.13 7.54 -2.11
N ILE A 31 -7.43 7.50 -1.84
CA ILE A 31 -8.41 8.42 -2.42
C ILE A 31 -9.04 9.18 -1.27
N ARG A 32 -8.73 10.47 -1.19
CA ARG A 32 -9.63 11.44 -0.56
C ARG A 32 -10.91 11.48 -1.39
N ASP A 33 -12.03 11.45 -0.68
CA ASP A 33 -13.40 11.56 -1.17
C ASP A 33 -13.56 12.30 -2.50
N VAL A 34 -14.18 11.65 -3.48
CA VAL A 34 -14.91 12.33 -4.56
C VAL A 34 -16.31 11.76 -4.60
N THR A 35 -17.26 12.56 -4.13
CA THR A 35 -18.69 12.36 -4.33
C THR A 35 -18.98 12.26 -5.83
N ILE A 36 -19.54 11.12 -6.26
CA ILE A 36 -20.12 10.98 -7.59
C ILE A 36 -21.50 11.64 -7.50
N ASP A 37 -21.64 12.83 -8.08
CA ASP A 37 -22.95 13.44 -8.29
C ASP A 37 -23.63 12.68 -9.44
N GLU A 38 -24.67 11.90 -9.13
CA GLU A 38 -25.50 11.25 -10.14
C GLU A 38 -26.27 12.33 -10.91
N GLY A 39 -25.65 12.83 -11.98
CA GLY A 39 -26.28 13.72 -12.96
C GLY A 39 -27.42 13.01 -13.66
N GLN A 40 -28.65 13.34 -13.26
CA GLN A 40 -29.87 12.94 -13.94
C GLN A 40 -29.85 13.30 -15.43
N GLY A 41 -30.26 12.35 -16.26
CA GLY A 41 -30.44 12.51 -17.69
C GLY A 41 -31.53 13.52 -18.07
N GLY A 42 -31.29 14.22 -19.17
CA GLY A 42 -32.25 15.09 -19.85
C GLY A 42 -31.92 15.16 -21.35
N ALA A 43 -32.94 14.95 -22.17
CA ALA A 43 -32.87 14.54 -23.57
C ALA A 43 -32.55 15.65 -24.61
N GLY A 44 -31.85 15.24 -25.68
CA GLY A 44 -32.19 15.37 -27.11
C GLY A 44 -32.66 16.71 -27.72
N GLY A 45 -31.94 17.18 -28.74
CA GLY A 45 -32.44 18.14 -29.74
C GLY A 45 -31.40 18.55 -30.80
N HIS A 46 -31.74 18.36 -32.08
CA HIS A 46 -30.92 18.42 -33.31
C HIS A 46 -30.25 19.75 -33.71
N PRO A 47 -29.31 19.74 -34.70
CA PRO A 47 -28.56 20.90 -35.18
C PRO A 47 -29.21 21.59 -36.38
N GLY A 48 -28.99 22.91 -36.53
CA GLY A 48 -29.44 23.71 -37.67
C GLY A 48 -28.52 24.90 -37.94
N GLN A 49 -28.08 25.02 -39.20
CA GLN A 49 -27.11 25.96 -39.75
C GLN A 49 -27.61 27.42 -39.86
N GLY A 50 -26.65 28.36 -39.83
CA GLY A 50 -26.45 29.35 -40.92
C GLY A 50 -27.14 30.72 -40.83
N GLY A 51 -26.35 31.80 -40.91
CA GLY A 51 -26.82 33.11 -41.35
C GLY A 51 -26.08 34.32 -40.75
N ALA A 52 -25.20 34.95 -41.52
CA ALA A 52 -24.66 36.31 -41.29
C ALA A 52 -25.43 37.33 -42.19
N PRO A 53 -25.09 38.64 -42.19
CA PRO A 53 -25.38 39.63 -41.15
C PRO A 53 -26.20 40.83 -41.72
N ALA A 54 -26.77 41.69 -40.86
CA ALA A 54 -27.22 43.02 -41.29
C ALA A 54 -27.16 44.04 -40.14
N GLU A 55 -26.68 45.22 -40.49
CA GLU A 55 -26.32 46.37 -39.67
C GLU A 55 -27.52 47.05 -39.00
N ALA A 56 -27.31 47.56 -37.78
CA ALA A 56 -27.99 48.76 -37.29
C ALA A 56 -27.12 49.46 -36.23
N SER A 57 -26.69 50.66 -36.56
CA SER A 57 -26.00 51.63 -35.73
C SER A 57 -26.87 52.18 -34.59
N SER A 58 -26.34 52.29 -33.38
CA SER A 58 -26.54 53.49 -32.55
C SER A 58 -25.56 53.53 -31.38
N SER A 59 -24.92 54.68 -31.27
CA SER A 59 -23.99 55.17 -30.24
C SER A 59 -24.47 55.03 -28.79
N GLY A 60 -23.57 54.59 -27.91
CA GLY A 60 -23.70 54.74 -26.45
C GLY A 60 -22.38 54.33 -25.79
N GLY A 61 -21.62 55.31 -25.30
CA GLY A 61 -20.23 55.14 -24.90
C GLY A 61 -20.01 54.48 -23.54
N GLY A 62 -18.75 54.07 -23.35
CA GLY A 62 -18.05 54.19 -22.08
C GLY A 62 -18.34 53.13 -21.03
N GLY A 63 -17.59 52.03 -21.10
CA GLY A 63 -17.54 51.04 -20.02
C GLY A 63 -16.61 49.89 -20.36
N ALA A 64 -15.36 50.18 -20.75
CA ALA A 64 -14.34 49.16 -20.81
C ALA A 64 -14.08 48.70 -19.37
N GLY A 65 -14.73 47.60 -18.98
CA GLY A 65 -14.31 46.74 -17.88
C GLY A 65 -12.97 46.10 -18.26
N SER A 66 -11.92 46.92 -18.25
CA SER A 66 -10.55 46.47 -18.16
C SER A 66 -10.42 45.71 -16.86
N THR A 67 -10.45 44.38 -16.90
CA THR A 67 -9.78 43.58 -15.88
C THR A 67 -8.30 43.86 -16.03
N SER A 68 -7.85 44.97 -15.42
CA SER A 68 -6.45 45.19 -15.17
C SER A 68 -6.04 44.14 -14.15
N SER A 69 -5.48 43.02 -14.62
CA SER A 69 -4.50 42.32 -13.79
C SER A 69 -3.32 43.27 -13.66
N GLY A 70 -3.37 44.16 -12.66
CA GLY A 70 -2.17 44.88 -12.25
C GLY A 70 -1.05 43.88 -11.97
N PRO A 71 0.23 44.29 -12.05
CA PRO A 71 1.33 43.40 -11.70
C PRO A 71 1.06 42.80 -10.32
N VAL A 72 1.09 41.47 -10.23
CA VAL A 72 1.01 40.76 -8.94
C VAL A 72 2.18 41.28 -8.10
N ALA A 73 1.90 41.72 -6.88
CA ALA A 73 2.95 42.22 -5.99
C ALA A 73 4.02 41.13 -5.81
N GLU A 74 5.30 41.51 -5.85
CA GLU A 74 6.40 40.59 -5.57
C GLU A 74 6.26 40.01 -4.16
N GLY A 75 6.33 38.69 -4.05
CA GLY A 75 6.27 38.01 -2.77
C GLY A 75 6.10 36.50 -2.91
N PHE A 76 5.61 35.87 -1.85
CA PHE A 76 5.34 34.44 -1.87
C PHE A 76 4.11 34.07 -1.05
N SER A 77 3.53 32.92 -1.38
CA SER A 77 2.61 32.20 -0.51
C SER A 77 3.32 30.99 0.12
N PHE A 78 2.89 30.64 1.33
CA PHE A 78 3.41 29.51 2.11
C PHE A 78 2.26 28.54 2.39
N THR A 79 2.48 27.26 2.14
CA THR A 79 1.48 26.21 2.41
C THR A 79 2.16 25.00 3.03
N ILE A 80 1.53 24.44 4.06
CA ILE A 80 1.92 23.16 4.65
C ILE A 80 1.16 22.06 3.89
N LEU A 81 1.88 21.13 3.29
CA LEU A 81 1.30 20.07 2.46
C LEU A 81 0.81 18.88 3.31
N SER A 82 1.40 18.69 4.49
CA SER A 82 1.11 17.57 5.40
C SER A 82 0.75 18.09 6.80
N PRO A 83 -0.53 18.42 7.09
CA PRO A 83 -0.91 18.96 8.40
C PRO A 83 -0.95 17.89 9.52
N ASN A 84 -1.30 16.64 9.19
CA ASN A 84 -1.30 15.52 10.14
C ASN A 84 0.09 14.89 10.20
N VAL A 85 0.91 15.36 11.13
CA VAL A 85 2.34 15.04 11.19
C VAL A 85 2.65 14.12 12.38
N ALA A 86 3.40 13.05 12.11
CA ALA A 86 4.09 12.31 13.15
C ALA A 86 5.31 13.11 13.64
N VAL A 87 5.38 13.36 14.95
CA VAL A 87 6.49 14.07 15.60
C VAL A 87 7.21 13.10 16.53
N PRO A 88 8.28 12.43 16.08
CA PRO A 88 8.81 11.28 16.81
C PRO A 88 9.56 11.65 18.08
N LEU A 89 9.27 10.95 19.16
CA LEU A 89 10.02 11.05 20.42
C LEU A 89 11.40 10.37 20.26
N GLY A 90 12.48 11.15 20.37
CA GLY A 90 13.85 10.63 20.18
C GLY A 90 14.20 10.27 18.73
N GLY A 91 13.42 10.75 17.77
CA GLY A 91 13.63 10.59 16.33
C GLY A 91 13.34 11.89 15.59
N LYS A 92 13.33 11.80 14.26
CA LYS A 92 13.04 12.92 13.37
C LYS A 92 12.04 12.49 12.31
N ASN A 93 11.30 13.46 11.80
CA ASN A 93 10.43 13.33 10.63
C ASN A 93 10.42 14.67 9.88
N VAL A 94 9.80 14.72 8.70
CA VAL A 94 9.73 15.93 7.88
C VAL A 94 8.30 16.41 7.66
N ILE A 95 8.14 17.72 7.66
CA ILE A 95 6.92 18.41 7.23
C ILE A 95 7.20 19.01 5.86
N GLU A 96 6.43 18.59 4.88
CA GLU A 96 6.53 19.17 3.55
C GLU A 96 5.81 20.50 3.46
N ILE A 97 6.46 21.43 2.78
CA ILE A 97 5.98 22.78 2.56
C ILE A 97 6.09 23.16 1.09
N GLU A 98 5.21 24.07 0.67
CA GLU A 98 5.24 24.69 -0.65
C GLU A 98 5.41 26.20 -0.51
N ILE A 99 6.31 26.74 -1.35
CA ILE A 99 6.53 28.17 -1.57
C ILE A 99 6.11 28.49 -3.00
N ARG A 100 4.98 29.18 -3.15
CA ARG A 100 4.59 29.73 -4.44
C ARG A 100 5.24 31.10 -4.60
N ARG A 101 6.07 31.23 -5.64
CA ARG A 101 6.72 32.47 -6.04
C ARG A 101 5.74 33.38 -6.78
N GLU A 102 5.56 34.63 -6.34
CA GLU A 102 4.58 35.57 -6.87
C GLU A 102 5.24 36.85 -7.38
N GLY A 103 4.69 37.44 -8.45
CA GLY A 103 5.15 38.73 -8.97
C GLY A 103 6.58 38.74 -9.54
N GLY A 104 7.22 37.58 -9.74
CA GLY A 104 8.62 37.48 -10.16
C GLY A 104 9.62 37.37 -8.98
N PHE A 105 9.13 37.27 -7.74
CA PHE A 105 9.97 37.04 -6.58
C PHE A 105 10.71 35.70 -6.66
N ASP A 106 12.02 35.74 -6.42
CA ASP A 106 12.89 34.55 -6.46
C ASP A 106 13.86 34.50 -5.27
N GLY A 107 13.56 35.25 -4.20
CA GLY A 107 14.42 35.32 -3.02
C GLY A 107 14.43 34.03 -2.20
N GLU A 108 15.43 33.84 -1.36
CA GLU A 108 15.45 32.74 -0.39
C GLU A 108 14.34 32.91 0.66
N VAL A 109 13.72 31.81 1.11
CA VAL A 109 12.70 31.83 2.17
C VAL A 109 13.15 30.94 3.34
N THR A 110 13.19 31.49 4.54
CA THR A 110 13.52 30.78 5.78
C THR A 110 12.24 30.44 6.55
N VAL A 111 12.12 29.21 7.05
CA VAL A 111 10.95 28.72 7.78
C VAL A 111 11.32 28.26 9.18
N GLU A 112 10.66 28.83 10.19
CA GLU A 112 10.97 28.64 11.62
C GLU A 112 9.71 28.47 12.47
N PRO A 113 9.80 27.85 13.67
CA PRO A 113 8.67 27.75 14.59
C PRO A 113 8.39 29.09 15.30
N ARG A 114 7.12 29.53 15.34
CA ARG A 114 6.70 30.78 16.02
C ARG A 114 6.03 30.55 17.39
N SER A 115 5.60 29.33 17.69
CA SER A 115 4.87 29.00 18.94
C SER A 115 4.97 27.51 19.23
N ALA A 116 6.19 27.01 19.43
CA ALA A 116 6.44 25.60 19.70
C ALA A 116 6.15 25.24 21.17
N PRO A 117 5.38 24.17 21.46
CA PRO A 117 5.26 23.66 22.82
C PRO A 117 6.60 23.15 23.37
N ALA A 118 6.76 23.15 24.68
CA ALA A 118 7.97 22.65 25.33
C ALA A 118 8.22 21.18 24.96
N GLY A 119 9.43 20.87 24.51
CA GLY A 119 9.82 19.54 24.06
C GLY A 119 9.66 19.29 22.57
N LEU A 120 8.99 20.17 21.82
CA LEU A 120 9.00 20.12 20.35
C LEU A 120 10.37 20.59 19.83
N LEU A 121 10.93 19.82 18.91
CA LEU A 121 12.15 20.13 18.17
C LEU A 121 11.75 20.44 16.73
N VAL A 122 12.18 21.59 16.23
CA VAL A 122 11.99 22.00 14.82
C VAL A 122 13.31 22.57 14.34
N GLU A 123 13.82 22.07 13.22
CA GLU A 123 15.01 22.63 12.57
C GLU A 123 14.57 23.71 11.58
N SER A 124 15.29 24.84 11.57
CA SER A 124 15.04 25.91 10.60
C SER A 124 15.32 25.40 9.18
N ALA A 125 14.39 25.63 8.27
CA ALA A 125 14.53 25.24 6.87
C ALA A 125 14.77 26.46 6.00
N THR A 126 15.62 26.34 4.99
CA THR A 126 15.92 27.41 4.03
C THR A 126 15.62 26.93 2.63
N ILE A 127 14.74 27.64 1.92
CA ILE A 127 14.27 27.32 0.57
C ILE A 127 14.90 28.30 -0.42
N PRO A 128 15.92 27.87 -1.18
CA PRO A 128 16.61 28.72 -2.14
C PRO A 128 15.68 29.30 -3.22
N GLY A 129 16.15 30.38 -3.86
CA GLY A 129 15.53 30.90 -5.09
C GLY A 129 15.34 29.80 -6.14
N GLY A 130 14.26 29.90 -6.90
CA GLY A 130 13.85 28.95 -7.94
C GLY A 130 13.14 27.70 -7.41
N GLN A 131 13.30 27.37 -6.13
CA GLN A 131 12.62 26.22 -5.52
C GLN A 131 11.24 26.60 -4.99
N THR A 132 10.31 25.65 -5.13
CA THR A 132 8.92 25.77 -4.68
C THR A 132 8.53 24.74 -3.63
N ARG A 133 9.40 23.78 -3.32
CA ARG A 133 9.17 22.76 -2.29
C ARG A 133 10.29 22.76 -1.27
N GLY A 134 9.96 22.34 -0.06
CA GLY A 134 10.89 22.24 1.06
C GLY A 134 10.43 21.26 2.12
N GLU A 135 11.35 20.92 3.01
CA GLU A 135 11.10 20.06 4.16
C GLU A 135 11.54 20.77 5.44
N VAL A 136 10.68 20.73 6.47
CA VAL A 136 10.99 21.19 7.81
C VAL A 136 11.13 19.97 8.71
N VAL A 137 12.32 19.76 9.27
CA VAL A 137 12.59 18.62 10.14
C VAL A 137 12.00 18.85 11.52
N VAL A 138 11.26 17.88 12.03
CA VAL A 138 10.60 17.91 13.34
C VAL A 138 10.89 16.67 14.17
N GLY A 139 10.88 16.82 15.49
CA GLY A 139 11.01 15.73 16.45
C GLY A 139 10.50 16.13 17.83
N ALA A 140 10.48 15.20 18.76
CA ALA A 140 10.03 15.43 20.12
C ALA A 140 11.04 14.93 21.15
N GLN A 141 11.02 15.58 22.31
CA GLN A 141 11.69 15.17 23.53
C GLN A 141 10.81 15.50 24.74
N ALA A 142 11.20 15.01 25.92
CA ALA A 142 10.53 15.37 27.17
C ALA A 142 10.44 16.91 27.33
N PRO A 143 9.31 17.46 27.81
CA PRO A 143 8.21 16.78 28.51
C PRO A 143 7.11 16.19 27.62
N LEU A 144 7.24 16.22 26.28
CA LEU A 144 6.28 15.54 25.40
C LEU A 144 6.34 14.03 25.61
N VAL A 145 5.19 13.37 25.50
CA VAL A 145 5.02 11.93 25.71
C VAL A 145 4.35 11.30 24.51
N LEU A 146 4.59 10.00 24.31
CA LEU A 146 3.99 9.21 23.24
C LEU A 146 2.46 9.34 23.25
N GLY A 147 1.87 9.59 22.09
CA GLY A 147 0.44 9.79 21.89
C GLY A 147 -0.08 11.19 22.22
N ALA A 148 0.78 12.13 22.66
CA ALA A 148 0.35 13.51 22.88
C ALA A 148 -0.02 14.17 21.54
N GLU A 149 -1.19 14.81 21.50
CA GLU A 149 -1.59 15.69 20.39
C GLU A 149 -1.02 17.09 20.63
N ILE A 150 -0.39 17.65 19.60
CA ILE A 150 0.21 18.98 19.64
C ILE A 150 -0.19 19.80 18.42
N SER A 151 -0.15 21.12 18.59
CA SER A 151 -0.31 22.08 17.50
C SER A 151 0.68 23.20 17.66
N PHE A 152 1.20 23.69 16.54
CA PHE A 152 2.18 24.77 16.50
C PHE A 152 2.10 25.52 15.18
N THR A 153 2.80 26.64 15.10
CA THR A 153 2.82 27.48 13.89
C THR A 153 4.23 27.57 13.34
N LEU A 154 4.34 27.38 12.02
CA LEU A 154 5.53 27.68 11.24
C LEU A 154 5.38 29.07 10.61
N GLU A 155 6.46 29.84 10.61
CA GLU A 155 6.55 31.17 10.02
C GLU A 155 7.64 31.17 8.95
N ALA A 156 7.27 31.56 7.74
CA ALA A 156 8.13 31.72 6.59
C ALA A 156 8.45 33.21 6.38
N THR A 157 9.73 33.53 6.25
CA THR A 157 10.26 34.90 6.16
C THR A 157 11.23 35.05 4.99
N SER A 158 11.32 36.24 4.41
CA SER A 158 12.28 36.58 3.36
C SER A 158 12.52 38.09 3.30
N GLY A 159 13.70 38.55 3.70
CA GLY A 159 14.05 39.97 3.66
C GLY A 159 13.03 40.84 4.40
N ASP A 160 12.58 41.92 3.76
CA ASP A 160 11.59 42.86 4.31
C ASP A 160 10.13 42.50 3.94
N LEU A 161 9.89 41.34 3.33
CA LEU A 161 8.54 40.90 2.98
C LEU A 161 7.75 40.51 4.25
N GLU A 162 6.44 40.76 4.22
CA GLU A 162 5.53 40.35 5.29
C GLU A 162 5.60 38.83 5.52
N PRO A 163 5.86 38.36 6.77
CA PRO A 163 5.91 36.94 7.09
C PRO A 163 4.62 36.20 6.75
N ARG A 164 4.76 34.93 6.33
CA ARG A 164 3.62 34.03 6.09
C ARG A 164 3.61 32.95 7.15
N THR A 165 2.44 32.60 7.68
CA THR A 165 2.32 31.58 8.72
C THR A 165 1.43 30.44 8.27
N GLY A 166 1.77 29.23 8.71
CA GLY A 166 0.97 28.03 8.55
C GLY A 166 0.88 27.28 9.87
N SER A 167 -0.30 26.77 10.19
CA SER A 167 -0.51 25.98 11.41
C SER A 167 -0.40 24.49 11.10
N VAL A 168 0.37 23.79 11.93
CA VAL A 168 0.34 22.33 12.04
C VAL A 168 -0.65 22.00 13.14
N THR A 169 -1.71 21.27 12.79
CA THR A 169 -2.80 20.88 13.69
C THR A 169 -2.83 19.37 13.83
N ASP A 170 -3.28 18.88 14.99
CA ASP A 170 -3.48 17.45 15.22
C ASP A 170 -2.22 16.59 14.96
N ALA A 171 -1.03 17.18 15.16
CA ALA A 171 0.22 16.44 15.09
C ALA A 171 0.32 15.52 16.30
N ILE A 172 0.75 14.28 16.09
CA ILE A 172 0.80 13.25 17.13
C ILE A 172 2.27 12.98 17.46
N VAL A 173 2.60 12.96 18.74
CA VAL A 173 3.91 12.50 19.21
C VAL A 173 3.97 10.98 19.07
N THR A 174 4.85 10.49 18.19
CA THR A 174 4.99 9.06 17.84
C THR A 174 6.26 8.45 18.42
N GLY A 175 6.43 7.13 18.26
CA GLY A 175 7.71 6.48 18.47
C GLY A 175 8.70 6.80 17.36
N ARG A 176 9.97 6.46 17.56
CA ARG A 176 11.01 6.65 16.53
C ARG A 176 10.65 5.85 15.27
N PRO A 177 10.75 6.42 14.05
CA PRO A 177 10.53 5.69 12.82
C PRO A 177 11.44 4.46 12.69
N GLY A 178 10.85 3.32 12.37
CA GLY A 178 11.53 2.02 12.29
C GLY A 178 11.66 1.30 13.63
N ALA A 179 11.21 1.89 14.73
CA ALA A 179 11.17 1.21 16.03
C ALA A 179 9.84 0.44 16.23
N LEU A 180 9.92 -0.65 16.97
CA LEU A 180 8.76 -1.43 17.41
C LEU A 180 7.81 -0.58 18.26
N ASP A 181 6.50 -0.76 18.04
CA ASP A 181 5.47 -0.23 18.90
C ASP A 181 5.24 -1.18 20.08
N GLU A 182 5.92 -0.91 21.19
CA GLU A 182 5.85 -1.70 22.43
C GLU A 182 4.45 -1.79 23.05
N THR A 183 3.44 -1.06 22.56
CA THR A 183 2.04 -1.25 22.98
C THR A 183 1.37 -2.46 22.33
N PHE A 184 2.04 -3.11 21.37
CA PHE A 184 1.53 -4.24 20.60
C PHE A 184 2.19 -5.55 21.02
N GLY A 185 1.45 -6.66 20.88
CA GLY A 185 1.95 -8.00 21.13
C GLY A 185 2.08 -8.34 22.61
N ALA A 186 2.54 -9.56 22.91
CA ALA A 186 2.71 -10.00 24.28
C ALA A 186 3.88 -9.28 24.97
N ALA A 187 3.74 -9.01 26.27
CA ALA A 187 4.80 -8.48 27.14
C ALA A 187 5.49 -7.22 26.59
N THR A 188 4.73 -6.34 25.93
CA THR A 188 5.20 -5.06 25.37
C THR A 188 6.40 -5.19 24.43
N THR A 189 6.46 -6.28 23.67
CA THR A 189 7.57 -6.56 22.74
C THR A 189 7.41 -5.91 21.38
N GLY A 190 6.21 -5.41 21.03
CA GLY A 190 5.87 -4.96 19.68
C GLY A 190 5.64 -6.10 18.68
N VAL A 191 5.69 -7.36 19.13
CA VAL A 191 5.55 -8.56 18.27
C VAL A 191 4.49 -9.50 18.84
N ALA A 192 3.43 -9.70 18.06
CA ALA A 192 2.43 -10.72 18.27
C ALA A 192 2.89 -12.06 17.69
N ARG A 193 2.52 -13.16 18.34
CA ARG A 193 2.86 -14.53 17.91
C ARG A 193 1.62 -15.39 17.91
N ALA A 194 1.48 -16.20 16.86
CA ALA A 194 0.42 -17.18 16.71
C ALA A 194 1.06 -18.56 16.49
N SER A 195 0.75 -19.52 17.35
CA SER A 195 1.32 -20.87 17.25
C SER A 195 0.72 -21.62 16.07
N PHE A 196 1.60 -22.22 15.24
CA PHE A 196 1.20 -23.13 14.17
C PHE A 196 1.24 -24.59 14.61
N GLY A 197 1.74 -24.91 15.80
CA GLY A 197 1.96 -26.28 16.29
C GLY A 197 3.44 -26.60 16.48
N SER A 198 3.74 -27.77 17.07
CA SER A 198 5.12 -28.17 17.39
C SER A 198 5.90 -28.77 16.23
N ASP A 199 5.22 -29.33 15.23
CA ASP A 199 5.82 -30.13 14.14
C ASP A 199 5.51 -29.55 12.74
N ASP A 200 4.98 -28.33 12.71
CA ASP A 200 4.37 -27.73 11.52
C ASP A 200 5.22 -26.51 11.10
N GLY A 201 5.95 -26.57 9.97
CA GLY A 201 6.58 -25.37 9.37
C GLY A 201 5.52 -24.40 8.85
N GLY A 202 5.77 -23.08 8.83
CA GLY A 202 4.77 -22.10 8.41
C GLY A 202 4.96 -20.68 8.91
N GLY A 203 4.25 -19.74 8.28
CA GLY A 203 4.29 -18.32 8.59
C GLY A 203 3.16 -17.57 7.90
N PHE A 204 3.07 -16.27 8.16
CA PHE A 204 2.15 -15.37 7.46
C PHE A 204 2.83 -14.76 6.22
N PHE A 205 2.13 -14.80 5.09
CA PHE A 205 2.60 -14.34 3.78
C PHE A 205 1.85 -13.11 3.29
N ASP A 206 0.71 -12.77 3.90
CA ASP A 206 0.01 -11.52 3.62
C ASP A 206 -0.79 -11.02 4.83
N LEU A 207 -1.01 -9.71 4.87
CA LEU A 207 -1.77 -9.02 5.90
C LEU A 207 -2.82 -8.11 5.28
N ASP A 208 -4.04 -8.14 5.82
CA ASP A 208 -5.05 -7.13 5.53
C ASP A 208 -5.47 -6.41 6.81
N VAL A 209 -5.62 -5.09 6.71
CA VAL A 209 -5.91 -4.19 7.82
C VAL A 209 -7.18 -3.40 7.52
N VAL A 210 -8.23 -3.64 8.32
CA VAL A 210 -9.50 -2.91 8.25
C VAL A 210 -9.73 -2.18 9.57
N GLY A 211 -9.60 -0.85 9.53
CA GLY A 211 -9.53 -0.06 10.76
C GLY A 211 -8.30 -0.47 11.58
N GLU A 212 -8.51 -0.97 12.79
CA GLU A 212 -7.44 -1.47 13.66
C GLU A 212 -7.40 -3.01 13.76
N GLN A 213 -8.25 -3.70 13.00
CA GLN A 213 -8.26 -5.15 12.95
C GLN A 213 -7.25 -5.64 11.92
N ILE A 214 -6.46 -6.64 12.30
CA ILE A 214 -5.44 -7.24 11.43
C ILE A 214 -5.88 -8.67 11.12
N VAL A 215 -5.90 -9.04 9.85
CA VAL A 215 -6.05 -10.42 9.41
C VAL A 215 -4.74 -10.82 8.76
N ALA A 216 -4.17 -11.93 9.22
CA ALA A 216 -2.95 -12.49 8.67
C ALA A 216 -3.27 -13.82 8.00
N ALA A 217 -2.87 -13.97 6.75
CA ALA A 217 -2.99 -15.22 6.01
C ALA A 217 -1.61 -15.80 5.72
N GLY A 218 -1.57 -17.12 5.70
CA GLY A 218 -0.33 -17.86 5.62
C GLY A 218 -0.59 -19.32 5.33
N SER A 219 0.46 -20.12 5.47
CA SER A 219 0.34 -21.57 5.28
C SER A 219 1.18 -22.30 6.31
N GLY A 220 0.69 -23.46 6.73
CA GLY A 220 1.43 -24.34 7.62
C GLY A 220 1.39 -25.79 7.13
N ALA A 221 2.53 -26.48 7.20
CA ALA A 221 2.58 -27.93 7.07
C ALA A 221 1.73 -28.56 8.20
N GLY A 222 1.12 -29.70 7.94
CA GLY A 222 0.61 -30.58 9.00
C GLY A 222 1.51 -31.81 9.13
N GLY A 223 1.56 -32.44 10.30
CA GLY A 223 2.36 -33.65 10.59
C GLY A 223 2.16 -34.89 9.69
N LEU A 224 1.36 -34.82 8.62
CA LEU A 224 1.20 -35.86 7.58
C LEU A 224 1.76 -35.43 6.20
N GLY A 225 2.47 -34.31 6.11
CA GLY A 225 3.28 -33.91 4.94
C GLY A 225 2.67 -32.87 3.99
N GLY A 226 1.36 -32.61 4.03
CA GLY A 226 0.69 -31.57 3.23
C GLY A 226 0.52 -30.23 3.97
N SER A 227 0.41 -29.12 3.23
CA SER A 227 0.14 -27.79 3.80
C SER A 227 -1.34 -27.41 3.79
N SER A 228 -1.74 -26.52 4.70
CA SER A 228 -3.09 -25.95 4.77
C SER A 228 -3.02 -24.42 4.81
N PHE A 229 -4.07 -23.77 4.30
CA PHE A 229 -4.27 -22.35 4.55
C PHE A 229 -4.34 -22.11 6.05
N ALA A 230 -3.68 -21.05 6.50
CA ALA A 230 -3.65 -20.61 7.89
C ALA A 230 -4.12 -19.16 7.94
N ILE A 231 -5.11 -18.86 8.78
CA ILE A 231 -5.65 -17.51 8.94
C ILE A 231 -5.74 -17.18 10.43
N ALA A 232 -5.17 -16.04 10.81
CA ALA A 232 -5.32 -15.47 12.15
C ALA A 232 -5.98 -14.11 12.07
N ARG A 233 -6.80 -13.79 13.07
CA ARG A 233 -7.36 -12.45 13.26
C ARG A 233 -6.84 -11.90 14.57
N LEU A 234 -6.26 -10.71 14.54
CA LEU A 234 -5.65 -10.06 15.68
C LEU A 234 -6.40 -8.79 16.03
N THR A 235 -6.45 -8.50 17.33
CA THR A 235 -6.92 -7.24 17.88
C THR A 235 -5.90 -6.13 17.64
N SER A 236 -6.31 -4.89 17.90
CA SER A 236 -5.41 -3.72 17.87
C SER A 236 -4.28 -3.76 18.90
N SER A 237 -4.33 -4.67 19.88
CA SER A 237 -3.23 -4.93 20.82
C SER A 237 -2.35 -6.11 20.41
N GLY A 238 -2.64 -6.77 19.29
CA GLY A 238 -1.87 -7.92 18.79
C GLY A 238 -2.19 -9.23 19.51
N GLN A 239 -3.34 -9.32 20.19
CA GLN A 239 -3.84 -10.59 20.72
C GLN A 239 -4.67 -11.29 19.65
N LEU A 240 -4.64 -12.62 19.60
CA LEU A 240 -5.56 -13.39 18.76
C LEU A 240 -7.01 -13.11 19.20
N ASP A 241 -7.87 -12.79 18.26
CA ASP A 241 -9.27 -12.44 18.49
C ASP A 241 -10.07 -13.66 18.95
N PRO A 242 -10.58 -13.70 20.20
CA PRO A 242 -11.38 -14.83 20.70
C PRO A 242 -12.66 -15.08 19.90
N GLY A 243 -13.17 -14.06 19.20
CA GLY A 243 -14.33 -14.14 18.32
C GLY A 243 -14.04 -14.78 16.95
N PHE A 244 -12.79 -15.16 16.68
CA PHE A 244 -12.37 -15.82 15.45
C PHE A 244 -11.54 -17.07 15.77
N ALA A 245 -11.99 -18.22 15.29
CA ALA A 245 -11.33 -19.51 15.51
C ALA A 245 -10.97 -19.73 17.00
N GLU A 246 -11.84 -19.26 17.90
CA GLU A 246 -11.66 -19.37 19.36
C GLU A 246 -10.33 -18.77 19.87
N GLY A 247 -9.79 -17.75 19.18
CA GLY A 247 -8.52 -17.12 19.54
C GLY A 247 -7.29 -17.93 19.11
N THR A 248 -7.40 -18.68 18.02
CA THR A 248 -6.32 -19.52 17.46
C THR A 248 -6.08 -19.23 15.98
N VAL A 249 -5.09 -19.89 15.38
CA VAL A 249 -4.90 -19.90 13.92
C VAL A 249 -5.88 -20.90 13.30
N MET A 250 -6.81 -20.40 12.48
CA MET A 250 -7.67 -21.24 11.67
C MET A 250 -6.83 -21.99 10.63
N LYS A 251 -6.88 -23.32 10.61
CA LYS A 251 -6.31 -24.14 9.53
C LYS A 251 -7.40 -24.69 8.63
N ALA A 252 -7.22 -24.56 7.32
CA ALA A 252 -8.16 -25.00 6.31
C ALA A 252 -7.48 -25.84 5.23
N ARG A 253 -7.85 -27.11 5.18
CA ARG A 253 -7.49 -28.02 4.10
C ARG A 253 -8.53 -27.90 2.98
N LEU A 254 -8.09 -27.68 1.75
CA LEU A 254 -9.00 -27.52 0.61
C LEU A 254 -9.25 -28.84 -0.12
N GLY A 255 -8.21 -29.64 -0.31
CA GLY A 255 -8.28 -30.96 -0.95
C GLY A 255 -8.76 -32.09 -0.04
N SER A 256 -8.98 -33.26 -0.65
CA SER A 256 -9.54 -34.44 0.00
C SER A 256 -8.50 -35.46 0.49
N SER A 257 -7.32 -35.51 -0.14
CA SER A 257 -6.22 -36.38 0.29
C SER A 257 -5.40 -35.76 1.43
N SER A 258 -4.72 -36.58 2.23
CA SER A 258 -3.82 -36.14 3.29
C SER A 258 -2.46 -35.60 2.81
N GLY A 259 -2.13 -35.79 1.53
CA GLY A 259 -0.88 -35.33 0.90
C GLY A 259 -1.02 -34.05 0.07
N SER A 260 -2.25 -33.55 -0.16
CA SER A 260 -2.46 -32.27 -0.86
C SER A 260 -1.88 -31.07 -0.09
N SER A 261 -1.45 -30.06 -0.84
CA SER A 261 -0.88 -28.83 -0.30
C SER A 261 -1.74 -27.65 -0.69
N SER A 262 -2.06 -26.78 0.26
CA SER A 262 -2.74 -25.51 -0.01
C SER A 262 -1.88 -24.39 0.54
N ARG A 263 -1.56 -23.40 -0.28
CA ARG A 263 -0.76 -22.25 0.12
C ARG A 263 -1.55 -20.95 -0.05
N ALA A 264 -1.89 -20.28 1.05
CA ALA A 264 -2.42 -18.92 0.99
C ALA A 264 -1.27 -17.93 0.80
N VAL A 265 -1.43 -17.00 -0.14
CA VAL A 265 -0.45 -15.97 -0.49
C VAL A 265 -1.01 -14.55 -0.42
N ALA A 266 -2.34 -14.41 -0.37
CA ALA A 266 -2.99 -13.12 -0.21
C ALA A 266 -4.27 -13.21 0.63
N VAL A 267 -4.69 -12.09 1.21
CA VAL A 267 -5.91 -11.95 2.00
C VAL A 267 -6.55 -10.58 1.80
N GLY A 268 -7.88 -10.53 1.83
CA GLY A 268 -8.62 -9.29 1.76
C GLY A 268 -10.02 -9.40 2.37
N HIS A 269 -10.67 -8.26 2.59
CA HIS A 269 -12.07 -8.21 3.02
C HIS A 269 -13.03 -7.85 1.88
N GLN A 270 -14.15 -8.57 1.81
CA GLN A 270 -15.34 -8.10 1.12
C GLN A 270 -15.99 -6.94 1.90
N LEU A 271 -16.79 -6.11 1.24
CA LEU A 271 -17.47 -4.94 1.81
C LEU A 271 -18.34 -5.27 3.03
N ASN A 272 -18.85 -6.49 3.10
CA ASN A 272 -19.64 -7.00 4.23
C ASN A 272 -18.77 -7.46 5.42
N GLY A 273 -17.45 -7.23 5.37
CA GLY A 273 -16.49 -7.63 6.39
C GLY A 273 -16.07 -9.10 6.35
N ARG A 274 -16.40 -9.85 5.28
CA ARG A 274 -15.97 -11.24 5.14
C ARG A 274 -14.55 -11.33 4.61
N ILE A 275 -13.75 -12.18 5.26
CA ILE A 275 -12.36 -12.46 4.89
C ILE A 275 -12.34 -13.40 3.69
N ILE A 276 -11.50 -13.10 2.70
CA ILE A 276 -11.14 -13.99 1.59
C ILE A 276 -9.64 -14.22 1.67
N ALA A 277 -9.22 -15.48 1.72
CA ALA A 277 -7.85 -15.87 1.47
C ALA A 277 -7.72 -16.43 0.06
N VAL A 278 -6.63 -16.08 -0.61
CA VAL A 278 -6.31 -16.41 -2.00
C VAL A 278 -4.98 -17.14 -2.04
N GLY A 279 -4.87 -18.13 -2.93
CA GLY A 279 -3.69 -18.98 -2.99
C GLY A 279 -3.78 -20.06 -4.04
N SER A 280 -2.93 -21.08 -3.88
CA SER A 280 -2.86 -22.25 -4.76
C SER A 280 -3.21 -23.53 -4.01
N HIS A 281 -3.74 -24.52 -4.73
CA HIS A 281 -3.95 -25.87 -4.23
C HIS A 281 -3.27 -26.88 -5.14
N GLU A 282 -2.36 -27.68 -4.59
CA GLU A 282 -1.70 -28.77 -5.29
C GLU A 282 -2.26 -30.12 -4.83
N GLU A 283 -2.70 -30.94 -5.80
CA GLU A 283 -3.04 -32.34 -5.58
C GLU A 283 -2.57 -33.20 -6.77
N SER A 284 -1.69 -34.18 -6.49
CA SER A 284 -1.19 -35.13 -7.49
C SER A 284 -0.52 -34.49 -8.71
N GLY A 285 0.16 -33.35 -8.54
CA GLY A 285 0.85 -32.63 -9.60
C GLY A 285 -0.05 -31.75 -10.47
N VAL A 286 -1.31 -31.55 -10.08
CA VAL A 286 -2.21 -30.51 -10.61
C VAL A 286 -2.23 -29.38 -9.59
N GLU A 287 -2.13 -28.14 -10.07
CA GLU A 287 -2.22 -26.93 -9.26
C GLU A 287 -3.38 -26.05 -9.74
N ASP A 288 -4.31 -25.76 -8.84
CA ASP A 288 -5.49 -24.94 -9.09
C ASP A 288 -5.43 -23.61 -8.31
N ILE A 289 -6.16 -22.61 -8.80
CA ILE A 289 -6.46 -21.41 -8.00
C ILE A 289 -7.33 -21.80 -6.82
N ALA A 290 -6.94 -21.38 -5.62
CA ALA A 290 -7.59 -21.72 -4.38
C ALA A 290 -8.09 -20.49 -3.62
N LEU A 291 -9.40 -20.45 -3.36
CA LEU A 291 -10.05 -19.39 -2.61
C LEU A 291 -10.74 -19.95 -1.37
N LEU A 292 -10.61 -19.24 -0.25
CA LEU A 292 -11.26 -19.58 1.00
C LEU A 292 -11.98 -18.36 1.57
N ARG A 293 -13.29 -18.50 1.84
CA ARG A 293 -14.06 -17.59 2.68
C ARG A 293 -14.45 -18.28 3.99
N PRO A 294 -13.74 -18.00 5.10
CA PRO A 294 -14.14 -18.50 6.40
C PRO A 294 -15.54 -18.02 6.81
N GLY A 295 -16.21 -18.80 7.66
CA GLY A 295 -17.35 -18.31 8.41
C GLY A 295 -16.94 -17.11 9.30
N ALA A 296 -17.89 -16.25 9.64
CA ALA A 296 -17.62 -15.00 10.38
C ALA A 296 -16.83 -15.19 11.70
N ALA A 297 -16.98 -16.36 12.33
CA ALA A 297 -16.28 -16.75 13.55
C ALA A 297 -15.04 -17.64 13.31
N GLY A 298 -14.52 -17.74 12.08
CA GLY A 298 -13.25 -18.44 11.78
C GLY A 298 -13.33 -19.96 11.63
N GLY A 299 -14.49 -20.50 11.25
CA GLY A 299 -14.65 -21.91 10.86
C GLY A 299 -14.78 -22.09 9.35
N LEU A 300 -14.61 -23.33 8.85
CA LEU A 300 -15.04 -23.68 7.50
C LEU A 300 -16.58 -23.65 7.42
N GLY A 301 -17.13 -23.31 6.24
CA GLY A 301 -18.57 -23.48 6.01
C GLY A 301 -19.37 -22.21 5.72
N ASP A 302 -18.81 -21.22 5.03
CA ASP A 302 -19.67 -20.16 4.47
C ASP A 302 -20.45 -20.72 3.26
N PRO A 303 -21.77 -20.97 3.37
CA PRO A 303 -22.52 -21.68 2.33
C PRO A 303 -22.78 -20.82 1.09
N LEU A 304 -22.46 -19.52 1.15
CA LEU A 304 -22.66 -18.58 0.05
C LEU A 304 -21.37 -18.35 -0.76
N PHE A 305 -20.35 -19.20 -0.58
CA PHE A 305 -19.08 -19.12 -1.30
C PHE A 305 -18.60 -20.51 -1.71
N GLY A 306 -18.45 -20.73 -3.02
CA GLY A 306 -18.08 -22.01 -3.60
C GLY A 306 -18.76 -23.20 -2.92
N ALA A 307 -17.98 -24.26 -2.67
CA ALA A 307 -18.40 -25.43 -1.90
C ALA A 307 -18.17 -25.21 -0.39
N SER A 308 -19.14 -24.58 0.30
CA SER A 308 -19.11 -24.37 1.75
C SER A 308 -17.87 -23.58 2.25
N GLY A 309 -17.58 -22.47 1.58
CA GLY A 309 -16.50 -21.55 1.91
C GLY A 309 -15.23 -21.78 1.11
N LYS A 310 -15.19 -22.77 0.22
CA LYS A 310 -14.00 -23.15 -0.54
C LYS A 310 -14.29 -23.08 -2.03
N SER A 311 -13.37 -22.54 -2.81
CA SER A 311 -13.40 -22.63 -4.27
C SER A 311 -12.04 -23.11 -4.77
N LEU A 312 -12.07 -24.11 -5.64
CA LEU A 312 -10.92 -24.57 -6.42
C LEU A 312 -11.28 -24.35 -7.88
N ILE A 313 -10.53 -23.47 -8.54
CA ILE A 313 -10.78 -23.06 -9.92
C ILE A 313 -9.63 -23.62 -10.78
N ASP A 314 -9.97 -24.61 -11.58
CA ASP A 314 -9.11 -25.25 -12.58
C ASP A 314 -9.33 -24.54 -13.92
N LEU A 315 -8.25 -23.97 -14.49
CA LEU A 315 -8.28 -23.30 -15.80
C LEU A 315 -7.78 -24.22 -16.94
N GLY A 316 -7.65 -25.52 -16.67
CA GLY A 316 -7.21 -26.55 -17.59
C GLY A 316 -5.70 -26.62 -17.80
N GLY A 317 -4.90 -26.13 -16.84
CA GLY A 317 -3.44 -26.07 -16.87
C GLY A 317 -2.83 -26.22 -15.47
N LEU A 318 -1.58 -25.77 -15.31
CA LEU A 318 -0.94 -25.64 -14.00
C LEU A 318 -1.01 -24.19 -13.52
N GLU A 319 -1.88 -23.90 -12.57
CA GLU A 319 -2.10 -22.57 -12.02
C GLU A 319 -1.36 -22.35 -10.69
N GLN A 320 -0.32 -21.52 -10.72
CA GLN A 320 0.36 -21.05 -9.51
C GLN A 320 0.00 -19.60 -9.23
N VAL A 321 -0.66 -19.38 -8.11
CA VAL A 321 -1.01 -18.05 -7.60
C VAL A 321 0.13 -17.49 -6.77
N SER A 322 0.54 -16.26 -7.09
CA SER A 322 1.53 -15.50 -6.33
C SER A 322 0.90 -14.37 -5.51
N ASP A 323 -0.22 -13.80 -5.97
CA ASP A 323 -0.89 -12.68 -5.29
C ASP A 323 -2.37 -12.60 -5.68
N GLY A 324 -3.16 -11.82 -4.93
CA GLY A 324 -4.57 -11.60 -5.20
C GLY A 324 -5.14 -10.39 -4.47
N LEU A 325 -6.32 -9.94 -4.91
CA LEU A 325 -7.02 -8.77 -4.38
C LEU A 325 -8.51 -9.02 -4.25
N VAL A 326 -9.10 -8.58 -3.16
CA VAL A 326 -10.56 -8.39 -3.08
C VAL A 326 -10.88 -6.96 -3.53
N LEU A 327 -11.63 -6.85 -4.62
CA LEU A 327 -12.01 -5.57 -5.21
C LEU A 327 -13.15 -4.90 -4.44
N ALA A 328 -13.28 -3.59 -4.61
CA ALA A 328 -14.38 -2.80 -4.02
C ALA A 328 -15.79 -3.22 -4.49
N ASN A 329 -15.90 -4.09 -5.50
CA ASN A 329 -17.16 -4.69 -5.95
C ASN A 329 -17.33 -6.16 -5.50
N ASP A 330 -16.56 -6.58 -4.48
CA ASP A 330 -16.50 -7.92 -3.89
C ASP A 330 -15.98 -9.04 -4.80
N ARG A 331 -15.61 -8.76 -6.06
CA ARG A 331 -14.93 -9.72 -6.94
C ARG A 331 -13.48 -9.90 -6.49
N ILE A 332 -12.87 -11.00 -6.90
CA ILE A 332 -11.54 -11.40 -6.46
C ILE A 332 -10.63 -11.49 -7.67
N LEU A 333 -9.57 -10.70 -7.73
CA LEU A 333 -8.50 -10.84 -8.72
C LEU A 333 -7.41 -11.75 -8.20
N VAL A 334 -6.80 -12.48 -9.11
CA VAL A 334 -5.72 -13.42 -8.86
C VAL A 334 -4.63 -13.17 -9.90
N ALA A 335 -3.38 -13.16 -9.46
CA ALA A 335 -2.21 -13.03 -10.32
C ALA A 335 -1.21 -14.16 -10.04
N GLY A 336 -0.54 -14.62 -11.09
CA GLY A 336 0.38 -15.73 -10.98
C GLY A 336 0.94 -16.18 -12.32
N GLN A 337 1.09 -17.49 -12.47
CA GLN A 337 1.36 -18.13 -13.75
C GLN A 337 0.38 -19.25 -14.06
N ARG A 338 0.25 -19.53 -15.35
CA ARG A 338 -0.41 -20.70 -15.92
C ARG A 338 0.49 -21.30 -16.98
N ASP A 339 0.88 -22.57 -16.81
CA ASP A 339 1.74 -23.30 -17.77
C ASP A 339 3.03 -22.55 -18.16
N GLY A 340 3.65 -21.82 -17.21
CA GLY A 340 4.85 -21.02 -17.48
C GLY A 340 4.60 -19.64 -18.09
N GLN A 341 3.34 -19.20 -18.18
CA GLN A 341 2.97 -17.86 -18.66
C GLN A 341 2.35 -17.03 -17.55
N LEU A 342 2.66 -15.73 -17.52
CA LEU A 342 2.00 -14.77 -16.65
C LEU A 342 0.48 -14.85 -16.83
N MET A 343 -0.24 -14.89 -15.71
CA MET A 343 -1.70 -15.03 -15.67
C MET A 343 -2.33 -13.96 -14.76
N VAL A 344 -3.45 -13.41 -15.22
CA VAL A 344 -4.45 -12.75 -14.38
C VAL A 344 -5.80 -13.45 -14.53
N ALA A 345 -6.48 -13.73 -13.42
CA ALA A 345 -7.80 -14.33 -13.40
C ALA A 345 -8.73 -13.56 -12.48
N ARG A 346 -10.05 -13.70 -12.68
CA ARG A 346 -11.05 -13.11 -11.79
C ARG A 346 -12.07 -14.14 -11.34
N ALA A 347 -12.36 -14.15 -10.07
CA ALA A 347 -13.52 -14.82 -9.50
C ALA A 347 -14.61 -13.81 -9.13
N THR A 348 -15.84 -14.29 -9.14
CA THR A 348 -17.02 -13.60 -8.64
C THR A 348 -16.96 -13.44 -7.11
N SER A 349 -17.87 -12.67 -6.54
CA SER A 349 -17.97 -12.50 -5.09
C SER A 349 -18.41 -13.76 -4.33
N SER A 350 -18.93 -14.77 -5.04
CA SER A 350 -19.20 -16.12 -4.52
C SER A 350 -18.05 -17.09 -4.72
N GLY A 351 -16.94 -16.68 -5.33
CA GLY A 351 -15.75 -17.51 -5.52
C GLY A 351 -15.77 -18.38 -6.78
N ASP A 352 -16.81 -18.32 -7.61
CA ASP A 352 -16.82 -18.98 -8.91
C ASP A 352 -16.01 -18.19 -9.94
N LEU A 353 -15.42 -18.84 -10.95
CA LEU A 353 -14.74 -18.16 -12.06
C LEU A 353 -15.66 -17.13 -12.75
N ASP A 354 -15.18 -15.90 -12.91
CA ASP A 354 -15.91 -14.83 -13.56
C ASP A 354 -15.60 -14.77 -15.05
N THR A 355 -16.35 -15.54 -15.85
CA THR A 355 -16.23 -15.60 -17.33
C THR A 355 -16.60 -14.30 -18.06
N THR A 356 -17.01 -13.25 -17.33
CA THR A 356 -17.14 -11.89 -17.90
C THR A 356 -15.83 -11.12 -17.90
N PHE A 357 -14.83 -11.57 -17.14
CA PHE A 357 -13.46 -11.09 -17.21
C PHE A 357 -12.73 -11.80 -18.34
N ALA A 358 -11.89 -11.08 -19.10
CA ALA A 358 -11.14 -11.63 -20.24
C ALA A 358 -12.03 -12.57 -21.07
N ALA A 359 -13.23 -12.09 -21.38
CA ALA A 359 -14.30 -12.96 -21.84
C ALA A 359 -13.91 -13.68 -23.15
N PRO A 360 -14.23 -14.98 -23.28
CA PRO A 360 -15.12 -15.74 -22.40
C PRO A 360 -14.42 -16.52 -21.26
N ASP A 361 -13.10 -16.44 -21.17
CA ASP A 361 -12.32 -17.46 -20.45
C ASP A 361 -12.23 -17.22 -18.95
N GLY A 362 -12.45 -15.98 -18.47
CA GLY A 362 -12.35 -15.64 -17.05
C GLY A 362 -10.93 -15.39 -16.54
N TYR A 363 -9.95 -15.52 -17.44
CA TYR A 363 -8.54 -15.23 -17.23
C TYR A 363 -7.89 -14.80 -18.53
N GLU A 364 -6.74 -14.13 -18.42
CA GLU A 364 -5.88 -13.77 -19.53
C GLU A 364 -4.48 -14.31 -19.22
N THR A 365 -3.85 -14.98 -20.19
CA THR A 365 -2.41 -15.26 -20.16
C THR A 365 -1.69 -14.42 -21.20
N TRP A 366 -0.45 -14.08 -20.91
CA TRP A 366 0.37 -13.32 -21.84
C TRP A 366 1.53 -14.16 -22.37
N ALA A 367 1.63 -14.26 -23.70
CA ALA A 367 2.77 -14.87 -24.37
C ALA A 367 3.98 -13.94 -24.33
N LEU A 368 4.62 -13.83 -23.16
CA LEU A 368 5.93 -13.23 -22.98
C LEU A 368 7.02 -14.28 -23.28
N VAL A 369 8.30 -13.90 -23.15
CA VAL A 369 9.39 -14.89 -23.16
C VAL A 369 9.15 -15.87 -22.01
N GLU A 370 9.03 -17.16 -22.33
CA GLU A 370 8.77 -18.21 -21.34
C GLU A 370 10.07 -18.66 -20.64
N PRO A 371 10.02 -18.91 -19.32
CA PRO A 371 8.86 -18.75 -18.44
C PRO A 371 8.59 -17.28 -18.07
N SER A 372 7.33 -16.97 -17.77
CA SER A 372 6.92 -15.69 -17.17
C SER A 372 5.90 -15.91 -16.05
N SER A 373 5.90 -15.03 -15.06
CA SER A 373 4.95 -15.10 -13.94
C SER A 373 4.67 -13.70 -13.38
N ALA A 374 3.40 -13.42 -13.04
CA ALA A 374 3.05 -12.27 -12.21
C ALA A 374 3.30 -12.61 -10.74
N ARG A 375 3.93 -11.69 -10.02
CA ARG A 375 4.29 -11.82 -8.60
C ARG A 375 3.48 -10.89 -7.71
N ALA A 376 3.13 -9.72 -8.21
CA ALA A 376 2.35 -8.74 -7.49
C ALA A 376 1.26 -8.13 -8.38
N ILE A 377 0.14 -7.74 -7.77
CA ILE A 377 -1.00 -7.11 -8.47
C ILE A 377 -1.48 -5.86 -7.73
N ALA A 378 -1.84 -4.81 -8.47
CA ALA A 378 -2.49 -3.61 -7.95
C ALA A 378 -3.60 -3.14 -8.90
N VAL A 379 -4.53 -2.33 -8.38
CA VAL A 379 -5.63 -1.76 -9.16
C VAL A 379 -5.78 -0.27 -8.87
N ASP A 380 -6.01 0.52 -9.92
CA ASP A 380 -6.25 1.95 -9.76
C ASP A 380 -7.73 2.31 -9.58
N SER A 381 -8.01 3.59 -9.34
CA SER A 381 -9.37 4.13 -9.18
C SER A 381 -10.25 4.01 -10.43
N ARG A 382 -9.66 3.72 -11.60
CA ARG A 382 -10.36 3.49 -12.87
C ARG A 382 -10.59 1.99 -13.12
N GLY A 383 -10.17 1.12 -12.20
CA GLY A 383 -10.25 -0.32 -12.34
C GLY A 383 -9.18 -0.92 -13.25
N ARG A 384 -8.17 -0.15 -13.68
CA ARG A 384 -7.05 -0.71 -14.45
C ARG A 384 -6.19 -1.55 -13.52
N ILE A 385 -5.79 -2.71 -13.99
CA ILE A 385 -5.06 -3.73 -13.24
C ILE A 385 -3.62 -3.68 -13.70
N VAL A 386 -2.68 -3.53 -12.77
CA VAL A 386 -1.24 -3.60 -13.04
C VAL A 386 -0.69 -4.82 -12.34
N VAL A 387 0.11 -5.60 -13.04
CA VAL A 387 0.88 -6.69 -12.46
C VAL A 387 2.36 -6.47 -12.70
N ALA A 388 3.18 -6.85 -11.73
CA ALA A 388 4.63 -6.90 -11.86
C ALA A 388 5.12 -8.33 -11.60
N GLY A 389 6.19 -8.72 -12.27
CA GLY A 389 6.67 -10.10 -12.25
C GLY A 389 7.98 -10.26 -13.00
N GLN A 390 8.24 -11.47 -13.48
CA GLN A 390 9.48 -11.81 -14.20
C GLN A 390 9.15 -12.49 -15.53
N ALA A 391 10.00 -12.30 -16.54
CA ALA A 391 9.97 -13.03 -17.82
C ALA A 391 11.39 -13.41 -18.28
N GLY A 392 11.55 -14.61 -18.85
CA GLY A 392 12.84 -15.11 -19.37
C GLY A 392 13.32 -16.40 -18.69
N ALA A 393 14.00 -17.27 -19.46
CA ALA A 393 14.63 -18.49 -18.97
C ALA A 393 16.15 -18.31 -18.84
N ASP A 394 16.74 -18.93 -17.82
CA ASP A 394 18.17 -19.10 -17.57
C ASP A 394 18.95 -17.83 -17.14
N VAL A 395 19.10 -17.70 -15.82
CA VAL A 395 20.05 -16.85 -15.07
C VAL A 395 19.96 -15.33 -15.22
N GLU A 396 19.07 -14.82 -16.07
CA GLU A 396 18.79 -13.39 -16.23
C GLU A 396 17.28 -13.21 -16.52
N GLY A 397 16.43 -13.36 -15.50
CA GLY A 397 15.01 -13.07 -15.68
C GLY A 397 14.71 -11.59 -15.51
N ASP A 398 14.16 -10.96 -16.54
CA ASP A 398 13.90 -9.52 -16.61
C ASP A 398 12.61 -9.15 -15.85
N LEU A 399 12.61 -7.96 -15.24
CA LEU A 399 11.42 -7.39 -14.64
C LEU A 399 10.37 -7.07 -15.71
N VAL A 400 9.16 -7.64 -15.58
CA VAL A 400 8.01 -7.33 -16.44
C VAL A 400 6.89 -6.65 -15.67
N ILE A 401 6.31 -5.61 -16.28
CA ILE A 401 5.12 -4.92 -15.82
C ILE A 401 4.08 -5.01 -16.94
N ALA A 402 2.91 -5.58 -16.66
CA ALA A 402 1.79 -5.62 -17.59
C ALA A 402 0.59 -4.85 -17.03
N ARG A 403 -0.19 -4.24 -17.93
CA ARG A 403 -1.42 -3.54 -17.56
C ARG A 403 -2.62 -4.05 -18.35
N PHE A 404 -3.71 -4.24 -17.64
CA PHE A 404 -5.00 -4.67 -18.16
C PHE A 404 -6.07 -3.63 -17.81
N LEU A 405 -7.13 -3.60 -18.61
CA LEU A 405 -8.35 -2.87 -18.35
C LEU A 405 -9.20 -3.60 -17.30
N ALA A 406 -10.24 -2.93 -16.80
CA ALA A 406 -11.13 -3.48 -15.77
C ALA A 406 -11.90 -4.73 -16.23
N ASP A 407 -12.04 -4.94 -17.53
CA ASP A 407 -12.64 -6.14 -18.12
C ASP A 407 -11.63 -7.27 -18.35
N GLY A 408 -10.35 -7.07 -18.04
CA GLY A 408 -9.28 -8.06 -18.18
C GLY A 408 -8.54 -8.04 -19.50
N GLN A 409 -8.97 -7.20 -20.45
CA GLN A 409 -8.28 -7.06 -21.72
C GLN A 409 -6.96 -6.29 -21.56
N PRO A 410 -5.89 -6.63 -22.30
CA PRO A 410 -4.65 -5.85 -22.36
C PRO A 410 -4.87 -4.35 -22.62
N ASP A 411 -4.28 -3.48 -21.79
CA ASP A 411 -4.27 -2.04 -22.04
C ASP A 411 -3.15 -1.67 -23.02
N THR A 412 -3.43 -1.78 -24.32
CA THR A 412 -2.45 -1.49 -25.40
C THR A 412 -1.87 -0.07 -25.40
N ALA A 413 -2.38 0.86 -24.58
CA ALA A 413 -1.80 2.19 -24.39
C ALA A 413 -0.64 2.21 -23.36
N PHE A 414 -0.36 1.08 -22.71
CA PHE A 414 0.76 0.94 -21.77
C PHE A 414 1.97 0.27 -22.45
N GLY A 415 3.14 0.91 -22.36
CA GLY A 415 4.38 0.36 -22.91
C GLY A 415 4.23 -0.09 -24.37
N THR A 416 4.69 -1.31 -24.67
CA THR A 416 4.53 -1.92 -25.98
C THR A 416 3.51 -3.05 -25.90
N GLY A 417 2.35 -2.88 -26.54
CA GLY A 417 1.30 -3.91 -26.56
C GLY A 417 0.60 -4.12 -25.22
N GLY A 418 0.83 -3.28 -24.22
CA GLY A 418 0.24 -3.38 -22.87
C GLY A 418 1.18 -3.89 -21.78
N HIS A 419 2.48 -3.99 -22.08
CA HIS A 419 3.49 -4.33 -21.09
C HIS A 419 4.80 -3.55 -21.29
N ARG A 420 5.66 -3.61 -20.28
CA ARG A 420 7.03 -3.09 -20.26
C ARG A 420 7.95 -4.16 -19.68
N ILE A 421 9.04 -4.43 -20.37
CA ILE A 421 10.17 -5.20 -19.84
C ILE A 421 11.27 -4.19 -19.50
N ILE A 422 11.82 -4.30 -18.30
CA ILE A 422 13.01 -3.59 -17.88
C ILE A 422 14.14 -4.60 -17.98
N GLU A 423 15.11 -4.32 -18.85
CA GLU A 423 16.25 -5.20 -19.09
C GLU A 423 17.46 -4.66 -18.32
N SER A 424 18.11 -5.51 -17.52
CA SER A 424 19.41 -5.22 -16.93
C SER A 424 20.39 -6.35 -17.25
N PRO A 425 21.20 -6.20 -18.32
CA PRO A 425 22.05 -7.27 -18.81
C PRO A 425 23.02 -7.80 -17.74
N GLY A 426 23.04 -9.11 -17.55
CA GLY A 426 23.90 -9.76 -16.56
C GLY A 426 23.40 -9.65 -15.12
N SER A 427 22.13 -9.29 -14.90
CA SER A 427 21.49 -9.35 -13.58
C SER A 427 20.11 -10.01 -13.61
N ASP A 428 19.79 -10.72 -12.53
CA ASP A 428 18.45 -11.18 -12.21
C ASP A 428 17.68 -10.08 -11.48
N GLU A 429 16.42 -9.92 -11.85
CA GLU A 429 15.50 -8.97 -11.22
C GLU A 429 14.23 -9.68 -10.78
N HIS A 430 13.87 -9.51 -9.52
CA HIS A 430 12.72 -10.18 -8.93
C HIS A 430 11.72 -9.14 -8.42
N ALA A 431 10.55 -9.05 -9.07
CA ALA A 431 9.44 -8.27 -8.53
C ALA A 431 8.78 -9.01 -7.37
N VAL A 432 8.55 -8.30 -6.27
CA VAL A 432 7.79 -8.83 -5.12
C VAL A 432 6.55 -8.00 -4.81
N ALA A 433 6.54 -6.72 -5.21
CA ALA A 433 5.45 -5.81 -4.91
C ALA A 433 5.24 -4.77 -6.01
N VAL A 434 3.99 -4.31 -6.16
CA VAL A 434 3.64 -3.19 -7.04
C VAL A 434 2.67 -2.27 -6.34
N ALA A 435 2.93 -0.98 -6.44
CA ALA A 435 2.06 0.07 -5.94
C ALA A 435 1.84 1.12 -7.02
N LEU A 436 0.65 1.70 -7.04
CA LEU A 436 0.31 2.80 -7.94
C LEU A 436 0.50 4.11 -7.18
N LEU A 437 0.59 5.24 -7.86
CA LEU A 437 0.52 6.59 -7.27
C LEU A 437 -0.74 7.31 -7.78
N PRO A 438 -1.29 8.32 -7.06
CA PRO A 438 -2.54 8.99 -7.45
C PRO A 438 -2.50 9.67 -8.82
N ASP A 439 -1.30 10.05 -9.28
CA ASP A 439 -1.05 10.64 -10.59
C ASP A 439 -0.91 9.59 -11.72
N GLY A 440 -1.03 8.30 -11.39
CA GLY A 440 -0.95 7.19 -12.32
C GLY A 440 0.46 6.64 -12.52
N ARG A 441 1.49 7.18 -11.85
CA ARG A 441 2.81 6.53 -11.80
C ARG A 441 2.73 5.18 -11.09
N ILE A 442 3.70 4.32 -11.36
CA ILE A 442 3.78 2.95 -10.86
C ILE A 442 5.13 2.80 -10.17
N VAL A 443 5.14 2.23 -8.96
CA VAL A 443 6.35 1.84 -8.26
C VAL A 443 6.34 0.32 -8.14
N VAL A 444 7.42 -0.32 -8.56
CA VAL A 444 7.66 -1.75 -8.40
C VAL A 444 8.80 -1.91 -7.41
N GLY A 445 8.60 -2.79 -6.44
CA GLY A 445 9.60 -3.18 -5.47
C GLY A 445 10.04 -4.62 -5.68
N GLY A 446 11.32 -4.87 -5.42
CA GLY A 446 11.98 -6.12 -5.73
C GLY A 446 13.41 -6.15 -5.24
N ASP A 447 14.16 -7.08 -5.79
CA ASP A 447 15.60 -7.14 -5.62
C ASP A 447 16.31 -7.42 -6.96
N SER A 448 17.59 -7.08 -7.00
CA SER A 448 18.45 -7.28 -8.16
C SER A 448 19.86 -7.65 -7.73
N ASN A 449 20.51 -8.54 -8.48
CA ASN A 449 21.92 -8.89 -8.26
C ASN A 449 22.91 -8.03 -9.08
N ALA A 450 22.44 -6.90 -9.62
CA ALA A 450 23.23 -5.94 -10.40
C ALA A 450 24.37 -5.31 -9.56
N GLY A 451 25.49 -6.02 -9.44
CA GLY A 451 26.61 -5.61 -8.60
C GLY A 451 27.37 -6.76 -7.93
N GLY A 452 26.86 -8.00 -8.02
CA GLY A 452 27.50 -9.22 -7.52
C GLY A 452 26.90 -9.75 -6.21
N ASN A 453 26.17 -8.92 -5.48
CA ASN A 453 25.27 -9.31 -4.38
C ASN A 453 23.84 -8.93 -4.76
N VAL A 454 22.85 -9.59 -4.16
CA VAL A 454 21.45 -9.18 -4.26
C VAL A 454 21.20 -7.95 -3.37
N ASP A 455 20.64 -6.87 -3.93
CA ASP A 455 20.24 -5.66 -3.21
C ASP A 455 18.76 -5.36 -3.45
N PHE A 456 18.10 -4.69 -2.51
CA PHE A 456 16.75 -4.17 -2.74
C PHE A 456 16.76 -3.18 -3.91
N GLN A 457 15.75 -3.28 -4.77
CA GLN A 457 15.57 -2.41 -5.92
C GLN A 457 14.14 -1.88 -5.99
N LEU A 458 14.01 -0.60 -6.33
CA LEU A 458 12.77 0.08 -6.64
C LEU A 458 12.83 0.61 -8.08
N VAL A 459 11.78 0.37 -8.86
CA VAL A 459 11.62 0.90 -10.21
C VAL A 459 10.37 1.77 -10.25
N ARG A 460 10.48 3.02 -10.72
CA ARG A 460 9.33 3.90 -10.92
C ARG A 460 9.08 4.13 -12.41
N LEU A 461 7.84 3.92 -12.82
CA LEU A 461 7.35 4.16 -14.17
C LEU A 461 6.34 5.30 -14.19
N LEU A 462 6.32 6.04 -15.31
CA LEU A 462 5.25 6.94 -15.67
C LEU A 462 3.97 6.16 -16.00
N ALA A 463 2.85 6.88 -16.08
CA ALA A 463 1.54 6.28 -16.37
C ALA A 463 1.44 5.64 -17.76
N ASP A 464 2.38 5.90 -18.67
CA ASP A 464 2.48 5.26 -19.99
C ASP A 464 3.40 4.03 -19.99
N GLY A 465 4.06 3.70 -18.87
CA GLY A 465 4.97 2.57 -18.75
C GLY A 465 6.42 2.88 -19.16
N SER A 466 6.76 4.13 -19.45
CA SER A 466 8.17 4.56 -19.55
C SER A 466 8.77 4.75 -18.15
N LEU A 467 10.10 4.61 -18.00
CA LEU A 467 10.79 4.87 -16.74
C LEU A 467 10.65 6.35 -16.34
N ASP A 468 10.43 6.62 -15.06
CA ASP A 468 10.36 7.99 -14.53
C ASP A 468 11.78 8.52 -14.26
N PRO A 469 12.33 9.41 -15.12
CA PRO A 469 13.72 9.87 -14.97
C PRO A 469 13.96 10.70 -13.71
N SER A 470 12.90 11.10 -12.99
CA SER A 470 13.01 11.86 -11.74
C SER A 470 13.12 10.98 -10.49
N PHE A 471 13.18 9.65 -10.64
CA PHE A 471 13.31 8.70 -9.54
C PHE A 471 14.67 8.01 -9.56
N GLY A 472 15.34 7.98 -8.42
CA GLY A 472 16.67 7.37 -8.29
C GLY A 472 17.61 7.82 -9.42
N THR A 473 18.25 6.85 -10.07
CA THR A 473 19.00 7.03 -11.30
C THR A 473 18.20 6.47 -12.47
N GLU A 474 17.71 7.35 -13.34
CA GLU A 474 16.97 6.99 -14.56
C GLU A 474 15.73 6.10 -14.34
N GLY A 475 15.05 6.24 -13.19
CA GLY A 475 13.86 5.48 -12.84
C GLY A 475 14.12 4.30 -11.91
N ILE A 476 15.38 4.05 -11.53
CA ILE A 476 15.79 2.92 -10.69
C ILE A 476 16.50 3.43 -9.44
N ALA A 477 16.08 2.95 -8.28
CA ALA A 477 16.77 3.17 -7.01
C ALA A 477 17.20 1.82 -6.43
N THR A 478 18.49 1.68 -6.15
CA THR A 478 19.07 0.51 -5.46
C THR A 478 19.38 0.90 -4.02
N ILE A 479 19.01 0.03 -3.08
CA ILE A 479 19.19 0.26 -1.66
C ILE A 479 20.07 -0.86 -1.10
N PRO A 480 21.40 -0.66 -1.02
CA PRO A 480 22.28 -1.63 -0.40
C PRO A 480 22.04 -1.61 1.12
N VAL A 481 21.56 -2.72 1.66
CA VAL A 481 21.21 -2.82 3.09
C VAL A 481 22.36 -3.41 3.88
N THR A 482 23.03 -4.43 3.32
CA THR A 482 24.20 -5.06 3.93
C THR A 482 25.34 -5.24 2.92
N GLY A 483 26.41 -5.93 3.35
CA GLY A 483 27.47 -6.39 2.43
C GLY A 483 27.24 -7.80 1.89
N GLY A 484 26.07 -8.40 2.17
CA GLY A 484 25.64 -9.72 1.71
C GLY A 484 24.45 -9.60 0.75
N ASP A 485 23.63 -10.66 0.66
CA ASP A 485 22.42 -10.65 -0.16
C ASP A 485 21.23 -10.12 0.65
N ASP A 486 20.49 -9.16 0.09
CA ASP A 486 19.32 -8.53 0.69
C ASP A 486 18.08 -8.90 -0.14
N ILE A 487 17.30 -9.89 0.33
CA ILE A 487 16.15 -10.42 -0.41
C ILE A 487 14.89 -9.63 -0.06
N ALA A 488 14.29 -8.97 -1.05
CA ALA A 488 13.06 -8.23 -0.83
C ALA A 488 11.89 -9.22 -0.72
N GLU A 489 10.91 -8.92 0.12
CA GLU A 489 9.72 -9.77 0.29
C GLU A 489 8.44 -9.00 0.00
N ASP A 490 8.39 -7.71 0.35
CA ASP A 490 7.22 -6.87 0.08
C ASP A 490 7.56 -5.36 0.17
N MET A 491 6.66 -4.51 -0.31
CA MET A 491 6.78 -3.06 -0.30
C MET A 491 5.41 -2.40 -0.10
N VAL A 492 5.39 -1.30 0.67
CA VAL A 492 4.21 -0.44 0.78
C VAL A 492 4.52 1.04 0.59
N LEU A 493 3.57 1.77 0.00
CA LEU A 493 3.57 3.23 -0.01
C LEU A 493 2.99 3.75 1.31
N LEU A 494 3.75 4.59 1.99
CA LEU A 494 3.28 5.28 3.18
C LEU A 494 2.33 6.44 2.80
N PRO A 495 1.44 6.89 3.71
CA PRO A 495 0.50 7.98 3.43
C PRO A 495 1.16 9.29 3.00
N ASP A 496 2.42 9.49 3.39
CA ASP A 496 3.24 10.63 2.99
C ASP A 496 4.05 10.37 1.72
N GLY A 497 3.76 9.33 0.96
CA GLY A 497 4.41 8.98 -0.31
C GLY A 497 5.82 8.38 -0.18
N ARG A 498 6.41 8.30 1.01
CA ARG A 498 7.64 7.52 1.21
C ARG A 498 7.38 6.04 0.95
N ILE A 499 8.43 5.31 0.61
CA ILE A 499 8.34 3.92 0.21
C ILE A 499 9.05 3.09 1.27
N LEU A 500 8.38 2.06 1.80
CA LEU A 500 8.97 1.11 2.73
C LEU A 500 9.09 -0.24 2.04
N VAL A 501 10.31 -0.77 1.99
CA VAL A 501 10.64 -2.12 1.52
C VAL A 501 10.99 -2.97 2.74
N VAL A 502 10.52 -4.20 2.75
CA VAL A 502 10.81 -5.16 3.81
C VAL A 502 11.37 -6.44 3.21
N GLY A 503 12.29 -7.09 3.93
CA GLY A 503 12.91 -8.30 3.45
C GLY A 503 13.84 -8.96 4.46
N ASN A 504 14.66 -9.88 3.97
CA ASN A 504 15.56 -10.68 4.79
C ASN A 504 16.98 -10.61 4.24
N THR A 505 17.95 -10.29 5.09
CA THR A 505 19.37 -10.31 4.73
C THR A 505 19.96 -11.70 4.91
N ARG A 506 20.87 -12.10 4.02
CA ARG A 506 21.57 -13.39 4.03
C ARG A 506 23.08 -13.18 3.99
N GLY A 507 23.78 -14.01 4.76
CA GLY A 507 25.25 -13.99 4.85
C GLY A 507 25.78 -13.02 5.92
N GLY A 508 26.74 -13.49 6.72
CA GLY A 508 27.39 -12.70 7.78
C GLY A 508 26.66 -12.69 9.13
N ALA A 509 27.15 -11.86 10.06
CA ALA A 509 26.63 -11.74 11.43
C ALA A 509 25.33 -10.92 11.53
N THR A 510 24.84 -10.39 10.41
CA THR A 510 23.68 -9.48 10.32
C THR A 510 22.48 -10.11 9.63
N ALA A 511 22.51 -11.42 9.35
CA ALA A 511 21.41 -12.14 8.71
C ALA A 511 20.13 -12.04 9.54
N GLY A 512 19.03 -11.67 8.91
CA GLY A 512 17.72 -11.55 9.55
C GLY A 512 16.82 -10.51 8.89
N PRO A 513 15.63 -10.25 9.48
CA PRO A 513 14.67 -9.30 8.94
C PRO A 513 15.19 -7.87 8.93
N VAL A 514 14.89 -7.15 7.86
CA VAL A 514 15.32 -5.76 7.68
C VAL A 514 14.26 -4.94 6.93
N LEU A 515 14.22 -3.66 7.26
CA LEU A 515 13.38 -2.68 6.60
C LEU A 515 14.27 -1.59 5.99
N ALA A 516 13.93 -1.14 4.80
CA ALA A 516 14.51 0.03 4.18
C ALA A 516 13.42 1.03 3.82
N ARG A 517 13.59 2.30 4.18
CA ARG A 517 12.68 3.38 3.78
C ARG A 517 13.39 4.37 2.87
N THR A 518 12.74 4.71 1.77
CA THR A 518 13.18 5.78 0.87
C THR A 518 12.25 6.99 0.95
N THR A 519 12.80 8.13 0.57
CA THR A 519 12.05 9.30 0.13
C THR A 519 11.16 8.94 -1.07
N ARG A 520 10.24 9.85 -1.41
CA ARG A 520 9.38 9.72 -2.60
C ARG A 520 10.18 9.54 -3.89
N ASP A 521 11.37 10.11 -3.96
CA ASP A 521 12.21 10.10 -5.16
C ASP A 521 13.25 8.98 -5.15
N GLY A 522 13.14 8.03 -4.23
CA GLY A 522 13.93 6.79 -4.22
C GLY A 522 15.27 6.91 -3.48
N ALA A 523 15.65 8.09 -2.99
CA ALA A 523 16.82 8.23 -2.13
C ALA A 523 16.55 7.65 -0.73
N PRO A 524 17.51 7.00 -0.05
CA PRO A 524 17.35 6.53 1.33
C PRO A 524 16.89 7.64 2.27
N ASP A 525 15.94 7.34 3.16
CA ASP A 525 15.41 8.31 4.13
C ASP A 525 16.33 8.44 5.36
N PRO A 526 17.07 9.56 5.54
CA PRO A 526 18.00 9.72 6.65
C PRO A 526 17.31 9.78 8.03
N HIS A 527 15.98 9.91 8.07
CA HIS A 527 15.20 9.97 9.30
C HIS A 527 14.57 8.62 9.70
N PHE A 528 14.93 7.53 9.00
CA PHE A 528 14.50 6.17 9.32
C PHE A 528 15.67 5.30 9.77
N GLY A 529 15.52 4.63 10.92
CA GLY A 529 16.54 3.72 11.43
C GLY A 529 17.93 4.37 11.48
N THR A 530 18.90 3.74 10.81
CA THR A 530 20.22 4.29 10.52
C THR A 530 20.33 4.47 9.00
N ASP A 531 20.39 5.71 8.54
CA ASP A 531 20.55 6.07 7.12
C ASP A 531 19.55 5.40 6.16
N GLY A 532 18.29 5.24 6.58
CA GLY A 532 17.24 4.64 5.78
C GLY A 532 17.02 3.15 6.03
N VAL A 533 17.80 2.53 6.90
CA VAL A 533 17.75 1.09 7.19
C VAL A 533 17.45 0.81 8.65
N ALA A 534 16.53 -0.10 8.94
CA ALA A 534 16.21 -0.57 10.28
C ALA A 534 16.20 -2.11 10.35
N PRO A 535 17.14 -2.74 11.07
CA PRO A 535 17.05 -4.18 11.34
C PRO A 535 15.86 -4.46 12.27
N LEU A 536 15.21 -5.61 12.08
CA LEU A 536 14.06 -6.03 12.88
C LEU A 536 14.32 -7.41 13.48
N TYR A 537 14.17 -7.49 14.79
CA TYR A 537 14.24 -8.76 15.50
C TYR A 537 12.83 -9.28 15.80
N VAL A 538 12.44 -10.39 15.17
CA VAL A 538 11.16 -11.09 15.43
C VAL A 538 11.34 -12.48 16.06
N GLY A 539 12.57 -12.89 16.32
CA GLY A 539 12.94 -14.21 16.85
C GLY A 539 14.34 -14.60 16.39
N ASP A 540 14.93 -15.62 17.02
CA ASP A 540 16.29 -16.07 16.69
C ASP A 540 16.39 -16.59 15.25
N ASN A 541 15.29 -17.16 14.73
CA ASN A 541 15.15 -17.65 13.36
C ASN A 541 13.99 -16.92 12.65
N GLY A 542 13.79 -15.65 13.01
CA GLY A 542 12.73 -14.82 12.47
C GLY A 542 12.94 -14.52 10.98
N SER A 543 11.85 -14.56 10.23
CA SER A 543 11.77 -14.11 8.83
C SER A 543 10.51 -13.28 8.65
N ILE A 544 10.54 -12.35 7.70
CA ILE A 544 9.39 -11.53 7.32
C ILE A 544 9.04 -11.76 5.85
N HIS A 545 7.76 -11.59 5.52
CA HIS A 545 7.24 -11.88 4.17
C HIS A 545 6.31 -10.80 3.62
N CYS A 546 5.70 -9.98 4.48
CA CYS A 546 4.70 -9.01 4.06
C CYS A 546 4.66 -7.78 4.96
N VAL A 547 4.18 -6.66 4.41
CA VAL A 547 3.99 -5.41 5.14
C VAL A 547 2.67 -4.74 4.73
N ALA A 548 1.98 -4.21 5.73
CA ALA A 548 0.72 -3.51 5.57
C ALA A 548 0.76 -2.18 6.34
N VAL A 549 0.18 -1.12 5.77
CA VAL A 549 0.01 0.16 6.48
C VAL A 549 -0.90 -0.07 7.69
N TYR A 550 -0.68 0.66 8.78
CA TYR A 550 -1.57 0.61 9.93
C TYR A 550 -1.90 2.04 10.38
N PRO A 551 -3.12 2.31 10.89
CA PRO A 551 -3.48 3.65 11.33
C PRO A 551 -2.52 4.26 12.37
N GLY A 552 -2.45 5.59 12.40
CA GLY A 552 -1.67 6.32 13.42
C GLY A 552 -0.16 6.28 13.20
N HIS A 553 0.28 6.40 11.94
CA HIS A 553 1.70 6.43 11.54
C HIS A 553 2.44 5.14 11.91
N LYS A 554 1.86 4.02 11.52
CA LYS A 554 2.41 2.69 11.79
C LYS A 554 2.35 1.80 10.56
N VAL A 555 3.06 0.70 10.64
CA VAL A 555 2.87 -0.47 9.78
C VAL A 555 2.78 -1.72 10.63
N VAL A 556 2.24 -2.77 10.04
CA VAL A 556 2.35 -4.13 10.55
C VAL A 556 3.11 -4.99 9.56
N ILE A 557 3.95 -5.89 10.06
CA ILE A 557 4.81 -6.78 9.24
C ILE A 557 4.51 -8.21 9.65
N GLY A 558 4.25 -9.07 8.68
CA GLY A 558 3.93 -10.48 8.87
C GLY A 558 5.10 -11.38 8.47
N GLY A 559 5.21 -12.53 9.13
CA GLY A 559 6.27 -13.49 8.84
C GLY A 559 6.19 -14.77 9.66
N GLY A 560 7.33 -15.42 9.88
CA GLY A 560 7.47 -16.62 10.70
C GLY A 560 8.69 -16.61 11.62
N ASP A 561 8.69 -17.47 12.62
CA ASP A 561 9.83 -17.78 13.48
C ASP A 561 9.86 -19.30 13.74
N GLU A 562 10.85 -19.98 13.17
CA GLU A 562 10.97 -21.44 13.21
C GLU A 562 12.02 -21.88 14.24
N GLY A 563 11.60 -22.49 15.35
CA GLY A 563 12.51 -23.18 16.29
C GLY A 563 13.37 -22.29 17.19
N GLY A 564 13.10 -20.98 17.25
CA GLY A 564 13.81 -19.99 18.09
C GLY A 564 13.16 -19.68 19.45
N SER A 565 13.79 -18.81 20.25
CA SER A 565 13.20 -18.25 21.47
C SER A 565 11.87 -17.51 21.18
N PRO A 566 10.81 -17.66 22.02
CA PRO A 566 10.85 -18.10 23.42
C PRO A 566 10.57 -19.59 23.67
N GLY A 567 10.56 -20.46 22.65
CA GLY A 567 10.39 -21.90 22.87
C GLY A 567 10.31 -22.72 21.59
N PRO A 568 10.50 -24.05 21.67
CA PRO A 568 10.44 -24.93 20.49
C PRO A 568 9.06 -24.89 19.84
N GLY A 569 9.03 -24.73 18.52
CA GLY A 569 7.81 -24.71 17.70
C GLY A 569 7.93 -23.72 16.55
N THR A 570 6.86 -23.65 15.75
CA THR A 570 6.75 -22.70 14.65
C THR A 570 5.67 -21.68 14.95
N TYR A 571 6.00 -20.41 14.76
CA TYR A 571 5.09 -19.30 15.02
C TYR A 571 4.94 -18.45 13.77
N GLY A 572 3.70 -18.11 13.43
CA GLY A 572 3.46 -16.91 12.63
C GLY A 572 3.67 -15.68 13.50
N VAL A 573 4.37 -14.69 12.98
CA VAL A 573 4.67 -13.44 13.70
C VAL A 573 4.00 -12.26 13.02
N VAL A 574 3.53 -11.31 13.82
CA VAL A 574 3.10 -9.99 13.36
C VAL A 574 3.80 -8.95 14.22
N ALA A 575 4.65 -8.12 13.64
CA ALA A 575 5.28 -6.99 14.32
C ALA A 575 4.53 -5.69 13.98
N ARG A 576 4.45 -4.75 14.93
CA ARG A 576 3.94 -3.39 14.65
C ARG A 576 5.04 -2.36 14.89
N LEU A 577 5.22 -1.44 13.96
CA LEU A 577 6.30 -0.45 13.98
C LEU A 577 5.79 0.96 13.71
N TRP A 578 6.51 1.96 14.22
CA TRP A 578 6.28 3.38 13.95
C TRP A 578 6.90 3.83 12.63
N MET A 579 6.27 4.79 11.96
CA MET A 579 6.73 5.43 10.72
C MET A 579 6.90 6.93 10.85
#